data_AF-A0A968CAU9-F1
#
_entry.id   AF-A0A968CAU9-F1
#
_cell.length_a   1.000
_cell.length_b   1.000
_cell.length_c   1.000
_cell.angle_alpha   90.00
_cell.angle_beta   90.00
_cell.angle_gamma   90.00
#
_symmetry.space_group_name_H-M   'P 1'
#
loop_
_entity.id
_entity.type
_entity.pdbx_description
1 polymer ?
#
loop_
_entity_poly.entity_id
_entity_poly.type
_entity_poly.pdbx_seq_one_letter_code
_entity_poly.pdbx_strand_id
1 'polypeptide(L)' 'VAELGFIVVQIDGMGTSNRSKAFHDVAWKNLKDAGFPDRILWHRAVAERYPYYDTTRVGIYGTSAGGQ' A
#
# COMPACT_ATOMS: atom_id res chain seq x y z
N VAL A 1 -7.25 -12.04 9.82
CA VAL A 1 -6.17 -11.30 10.53
C VAL A 1 -6.73 -10.18 11.40
N ALA A 2 -7.69 -9.38 10.92
CA ALA A 2 -8.28 -8.31 11.74
C ALA A 2 -8.87 -8.79 13.08
N GLU A 3 -9.55 -9.94 13.10
CA GLU A 3 -10.10 -10.57 14.33
C GLU A 3 -9.04 -10.92 15.38
N LEU A 4 -7.76 -10.99 15.01
CA LEU A 4 -6.63 -11.22 15.92
C LEU A 4 -6.08 -9.92 16.52
N GLY A 5 -6.73 -8.78 16.27
CA GLY A 5 -6.34 -7.48 16.83
C GLY A 5 -5.39 -6.64 15.98
N PHE A 6 -5.18 -7.02 14.71
CA PHE A 6 -4.38 -6.23 13.77
C PHE A 6 -5.23 -5.26 12.97
N ILE A 7 -4.67 -4.08 12.66
CA ILE A 7 -5.22 -3.23 11.61
C ILE A 7 -4.77 -3.82 10.25
N VAL A 8 -5.74 -4.14 9.39
CA VAL A 8 -5.48 -4.68 8.05
C VAL A 8 -5.87 -3.64 7.01
N VAL A 9 -4.98 -3.37 6.07
CA VAL A 9 -5.18 -2.35 5.05
C VAL A 9 -4.83 -2.91 3.68
N GLN A 10 -5.66 -2.59 2.69
CA GLN A 10 -5.38 -2.80 1.26
C GLN A 10 -5.50 -1.46 0.54
N ILE A 11 -4.51 -1.14 -0.29
CA ILE A 11 -4.38 0.16 -0.96
C ILE A 11 -4.01 -0.09 -2.42
N ASP A 12 -4.68 0.63 -3.32
CA ASP A 12 -4.32 0.71 -4.73
C ASP A 12 -3.46 1.96 -4.96
N GLY A 13 -2.13 1.77 -4.94
CA GLY A 13 -1.15 2.80 -5.26
C GLY A 13 -1.04 3.07 -6.77
N MET A 14 -0.18 4.01 -7.15
CA MET A 14 0.10 4.29 -8.57
C MET A 14 0.52 3.01 -9.30
N GLY A 15 0.15 2.89 -10.58
CA GLY A 15 0.42 1.69 -11.39
C GLY A 15 -0.67 0.61 -11.34
N THR A 16 -1.64 0.71 -10.43
CA THR A 16 -2.81 -0.20 -10.40
C THR A 16 -3.80 0.07 -11.54
N SER A 17 -4.62 -0.93 -11.88
CA SER A 17 -5.55 -0.87 -13.01
C SER A 17 -6.76 0.04 -12.75
N ASN A 18 -7.60 0.24 -13.78
CA ASN A 18 -8.88 0.96 -13.70
C ASN A 18 -8.80 2.48 -13.36
N ARG A 19 -7.63 3.11 -13.55
CA ARG A 19 -7.39 4.53 -13.22
C ARG A 19 -6.77 5.36 -14.33
N SER A 20 -6.96 4.96 -15.60
CA SER A 20 -6.35 5.48 -16.83
C SER A 20 -4.99 4.88 -17.19
N LYS A 21 -4.61 5.01 -18.48
CA LYS A 21 -3.31 4.58 -18.99
C LYS A 21 -2.17 5.30 -18.27
N ALA A 22 -2.27 6.63 -18.08
CA ALA A 22 -1.22 7.42 -17.44
C ALA A 22 -0.96 6.97 -15.99
N PHE A 23 -2.01 6.58 -15.27
CA PHE A 23 -1.88 6.04 -13.92
C PHE A 23 -1.23 4.66 -13.91
N HIS A 24 -1.63 3.78 -14.84
CA HIS A 24 -1.09 2.42 -14.96
C HIS A 24 0.36 2.40 -15.47
N ASP A 25 0.72 3.35 -16.34
CA ASP A 25 2.07 3.47 -16.93
C ASP A 25 3.17 3.74 -15.89
N VAL A 26 2.85 4.14 -14.66
CA VAL A 26 3.84 4.25 -13.58
C VAL A 26 4.54 2.92 -13.30
N ALA A 27 3.84 1.79 -13.47
CA ALA A 27 4.41 0.46 -13.32
C ALA A 27 5.11 -0.05 -14.59
N TRP A 28 4.95 0.63 -15.74
CA TRP A 28 5.52 0.19 -17.01
C TRP A 28 7.05 0.20 -16.96
N LYS A 29 7.66 -0.98 -17.12
CA LYS A 29 9.11 -1.20 -16.95
C LYS A 29 9.63 -0.76 -15.56
N ASN A 30 8.75 -0.66 -14.57
CA ASN A 30 9.07 -0.20 -13.22
C ASN A 30 8.23 -0.92 -12.15
N LEU A 31 8.05 -2.24 -12.30
CA LEU A 31 7.25 -3.05 -11.36
C LEU A 31 7.75 -2.95 -9.90
N LYS A 32 9.05 -2.71 -9.71
CA LYS A 32 9.68 -2.53 -8.38
C LYS A 32 9.13 -1.36 -7.57
N ASP A 33 8.48 -0.39 -8.21
CA ASP A 33 7.83 0.72 -7.51
C ASP A 33 6.70 0.21 -6.62
N ALA A 34 5.91 -0.74 -7.13
CA ALA A 34 4.82 -1.43 -6.44
C ALA A 34 3.82 -0.52 -5.69
N GLY A 35 3.78 0.78 -6.04
CA GLY A 35 3.02 1.79 -5.30
C GLY A 35 3.48 1.97 -3.85
N PHE A 36 4.71 1.56 -3.50
CA PHE A 36 5.26 1.74 -2.15
C PHE A 36 5.25 3.20 -1.68
N PRO A 37 5.64 4.18 -2.52
CA PRO A 37 5.56 5.59 -2.13
C PRO A 37 4.15 5.99 -1.69
N ASP A 38 3.12 5.58 -2.43
CA ASP A 38 1.72 5.88 -2.11
C ASP A 38 1.26 5.20 -0.80
N ARG A 39 1.64 3.93 -0.60
CA ARG A 39 1.32 3.18 0.63
C ARG A 39 1.95 3.84 1.86
N ILE A 40 3.20 4.27 1.76
CA ILE A 40 3.89 4.98 2.85
C ILE A 40 3.20 6.32 3.16
N LEU A 41 2.85 7.09 2.12
CA LEU A 41 2.13 8.36 2.29
C LEU A 41 0.77 8.15 2.96
N TRP A 42 0.02 7.13 2.54
CA TRP A 42 -1.26 6.79 3.15
C TRP A 42 -1.11 6.42 4.62
N HIS A 43 -0.12 5.60 4.99
CA HIS A 43 0.12 5.22 6.38
C HIS A 43 0.45 6.43 7.27
N ARG A 44 1.26 7.37 6.77
CA ARG A 44 1.57 8.61 7.50
C ARG A 44 0.30 9.45 7.73
N ALA A 45 -0.50 9.66 6.69
CA ALA A 45 -1.73 10.44 6.79
C ALA A 45 -2.77 9.80 7.74
N VAL A 46 -2.87 8.46 7.75
CA VAL A 46 -3.79 7.75 8.65
C VAL A 46 -3.30 7.80 10.10
N ALA A 47 -1.99 7.70 10.33
CA ALA A 47 -1.41 7.82 11.68
C ALA A 47 -1.66 9.20 12.32
N GLU A 48 -1.67 10.28 11.51
CA GLU A 48 -2.04 11.62 11.99
C GLU A 48 -3.49 11.70 12.47
N ARG A 49 -4.39 10.93 11.84
CA ARG A 49 -5.82 10.95 12.16
C ARG A 49 -6.21 9.99 13.28
N TYR A 50 -5.50 8.87 13.42
CA TYR A 50 -5.87 7.79 14.33
C TYR A 50 -4.69 7.44 15.25
N PRO A 51 -4.69 7.95 16.50
CA PRO A 51 -3.57 7.75 17.43
C PRO A 51 -3.28 6.28 17.79
N TYR A 52 -4.25 5.38 17.59
CA TYR A 52 -4.07 3.94 17.79
C TYR A 52 -3.43 3.23 16.58
N TYR A 53 -3.19 3.92 15.47
CA TYR A 53 -2.52 3.38 14.29
C TYR A 53 -0.99 3.46 14.46
N ASP A 54 -0.41 2.40 15.02
CA ASP A 54 1.03 2.34 15.33
C ASP A 54 1.88 1.97 14.11
N THR A 55 2.54 2.98 13.52
CA THR A 55 3.42 2.81 12.35
C THR A 55 4.80 2.22 12.67
N THR A 56 5.12 1.99 13.94
CA THR A 56 6.39 1.33 14.33
C THR A 56 6.33 -0.20 14.22
N ARG A 57 5.12 -0.76 14.09
CA ARG A 57 4.86 -2.21 14.01
C ARG A 57 4.07 -2.56 12.75
N VAL A 58 4.71 -2.45 11.59
CA VAL A 58 4.08 -2.73 10.29
C VAL A 58 4.63 -4.01 9.69
N GLY A 59 3.73 -4.95 9.37
CA GLY A 59 4.01 -6.11 8.54
C GLY A 59 3.43 -5.92 7.14
N ILE A 60 4.14 -6.41 6.12
CA ILE A 60 3.67 -6.47 4.75
C ILE A 60 3.66 -7.92 4.28
N TYR A 61 2.60 -8.32 3.59
CA TYR A 61 2.49 -9.64 2.99
C TYR A 61 1.66 -9.58 1.70
N GLY A 62 1.92 -10.51 0.79
CA GLY A 62 1.23 -10.62 -0.48
C GLY A 62 1.69 -11.85 -1.27
N THR A 63 0.99 -12.15 -2.36
CA THR A 63 1.29 -13.28 -3.26
C THR A 63 1.59 -12.74 -4.67
N SER A 64 2.37 -13.47 -5.46
CA SER A 64 2.74 -13.09 -6.84
C SER A 64 3.45 -11.73 -6.85
N ALA A 65 2.99 -10.76 -7.64
CA ALA A 65 3.53 -9.40 -7.67
C ALA A 65 3.53 -8.71 -6.28
N GLY A 66 2.62 -9.09 -5.38
CA GLY A 66 2.60 -8.56 -4.01
C GLY A 66 3.62 -9.22 -3.06
N GLY A 67 4.28 -10.29 -3.48
CA GLY A 67 5.33 -10.98 -2.70
C GLY A 67 6.75 -10.76 -3.25
N GLN A 68 6.90 -9.95 -4.30
CA GLN A 68 8.19 -9.51 -4.85
C GLN A 68 8.93 -8.62 -3.86
#